data_AF-A0A3A6W5C0-F1
#
_entry.id   AF-A0A3A6W5C0-F1
#
_cell.length_a   1.000
_cell.length_b   1.000
_cell.length_c   1.000
_cell.angle_alpha   90.00
_cell.angle_beta   90.00
_cell.angle_gamma   90.00
#
_symmetry.space_group_name_H-M   'P 1'
#
loop_
_entity.id
_entity.type
_entity.pdbx_description
1 polymer ?
#
loop_
_entity_poly.entity_id
_entity_poly.type
_entity_poly.pdbx_seq_one_letter_code
_entity_poly.pdbx_strand_id
1 'polypeptide(L)'
;VAANGVVKFNVTQGSLSTDGNGNITNTAGVATTDDVKNAVNTAITKAVDNATGTQKLDISAGGTDSSVNLKTQKLTVAGTGAATASLNGQTITVDVAQGTFTNKSDGTTSATAGVAKAADVASAINNANTALSQKITDATTSLGTLGNNTFTLKADSTDTTAQALNKSGGLAFKVAGDGDLVSTSATTDTVKVTVKKGELSNAADGSLNVTDSGVVTADNMKTVVNDAITKAVTSAKDGSAWNISTNGGTATKVSGGNTVDLING
;
A
#
# COMPACT_ATOMS: atom_id res chain seq x y z
N VAL A 1 -96.00 59.27 -58.00
CA VAL A 1 -94.59 59.65 -58.25
C VAL A 1 -94.59 60.67 -59.38
N ALA A 2 -94.19 61.92 -59.12
CA ALA A 2 -93.95 62.90 -60.17
C ALA A 2 -92.58 62.61 -60.82
N ALA A 3 -92.46 62.88 -62.11
CA ALA A 3 -91.21 62.77 -62.86
C ALA A 3 -90.10 63.52 -62.10
N ASN A 4 -89.03 62.80 -61.73
CA ASN A 4 -87.88 63.23 -60.91
C ASN A 4 -88.05 63.11 -59.38
N GLY A 5 -89.09 62.45 -58.88
CA GLY A 5 -89.40 62.37 -57.45
C GLY A 5 -88.41 61.56 -56.61
N VAL A 6 -87.56 62.26 -55.85
CA VAL A 6 -86.79 61.66 -54.74
C VAL A 6 -87.75 61.29 -53.62
N VAL A 7 -87.86 59.99 -53.32
CA VAL A 7 -88.59 59.49 -52.14
C VAL A 7 -87.66 59.62 -50.93
N LYS A 8 -88.06 60.39 -49.92
CA LYS A 8 -87.34 60.51 -48.64
C LYS A 8 -87.93 59.52 -47.65
N PHE A 9 -87.10 58.58 -47.18
CA PHE A 9 -87.44 57.68 -46.08
C PHE A 9 -86.87 58.24 -44.77
N ASN A 10 -87.73 58.42 -43.76
CA ASN A 10 -87.28 58.71 -42.41
C ASN A 10 -86.94 57.40 -41.72
N VAL A 11 -85.65 57.08 -41.60
CA VAL A 11 -85.17 55.90 -40.89
C VAL A 11 -84.53 56.29 -39.56
N THR A 12 -84.81 55.52 -38.51
CA THR A 12 -84.11 55.65 -37.23
C THR A 12 -82.71 55.06 -37.38
N GLN A 13 -81.69 55.83 -37.00
CA GLN A 13 -80.31 55.35 -36.96
C GLN A 13 -80.12 54.44 -35.74
N GLY A 14 -79.59 53.25 -35.98
CA GLY A 14 -79.09 52.34 -34.93
C GLY A 14 -77.57 52.39 -34.87
N SER A 15 -76.98 51.65 -33.95
CA SER A 15 -75.54 51.52 -33.75
C SER A 15 -75.12 50.06 -33.66
N LEU A 16 -73.87 49.77 -34.04
CA LEU A 16 -73.20 48.50 -33.78
C LEU A 16 -72.00 48.75 -32.87
N SER A 17 -71.79 47.88 -31.90
CA SER A 17 -70.65 47.91 -30.99
C SER A 17 -70.17 46.48 -30.70
N THR A 18 -69.12 46.32 -29.90
CA THR A 18 -68.62 45.01 -29.47
C THR A 18 -68.49 44.93 -27.96
N ASP A 19 -68.86 43.79 -27.38
CA ASP A 19 -68.68 43.53 -25.95
C ASP A 19 -67.22 43.18 -25.59
N GLY A 20 -66.97 42.86 -24.31
CA GLY A 20 -65.67 42.44 -23.79
C GLY A 20 -65.08 41.22 -24.51
N ASN A 21 -65.95 40.30 -24.97
CA ASN A 21 -65.62 39.03 -25.59
C ASN A 21 -65.49 39.10 -27.13
N GLY A 22 -65.80 40.26 -27.72
CA GLY A 22 -65.72 40.47 -29.17
C GLY A 22 -67.02 40.13 -29.92
N ASN A 23 -68.13 39.95 -29.23
CA ASN A 23 -69.43 39.76 -29.88
C ASN A 23 -69.99 41.11 -30.34
N ILE A 24 -70.57 41.17 -31.54
CA ILE A 24 -71.25 42.37 -32.04
C ILE A 24 -72.59 42.52 -31.32
N THR A 25 -72.83 43.70 -30.76
CA THR A 25 -74.09 44.11 -30.13
C THR A 25 -74.69 45.29 -30.91
N ASN A 26 -76.01 45.48 -30.85
CA ASN A 26 -76.69 46.50 -31.63
C ASN A 26 -77.81 47.23 -30.89
N THR A 27 -78.14 48.42 -31.38
CA THR A 27 -79.42 49.10 -31.08
C THR A 27 -80.36 49.00 -32.29
N ALA A 28 -81.65 49.24 -32.09
CA ALA A 28 -82.64 49.17 -33.17
C ALA A 28 -82.48 50.33 -34.16
N GLY A 29 -82.56 50.06 -35.46
CA GLY A 29 -82.43 51.06 -36.53
C GLY A 29 -81.45 50.64 -37.63
N VAL A 30 -81.09 51.59 -38.50
CA VAL A 30 -80.11 51.41 -39.58
C VAL A 30 -78.74 51.89 -39.10
N ALA A 31 -77.74 51.01 -39.10
CA ALA A 31 -76.36 51.34 -38.73
C ALA A 31 -75.64 52.14 -39.83
N THR A 32 -74.69 52.99 -39.44
CA THR A 32 -73.79 53.64 -40.41
C THR A 32 -72.72 52.68 -40.91
N THR A 33 -72.08 53.05 -42.02
CA THR A 33 -70.88 52.34 -42.50
C THR A 33 -69.75 52.35 -41.46
N ASP A 34 -69.63 53.41 -40.64
CA ASP A 34 -68.60 53.49 -39.61
C ASP A 34 -68.92 52.58 -38.42
N ASP A 35 -70.19 52.47 -38.01
CA ASP A 35 -70.63 51.51 -37.00
C ASP A 35 -70.26 50.09 -37.41
N VAL A 36 -70.58 49.72 -38.67
CA VAL A 36 -70.26 48.41 -39.24
C VAL A 36 -68.74 48.19 -39.24
N LYS A 37 -67.97 49.15 -39.77
CA LYS A 37 -66.51 49.05 -39.86
C LYS A 37 -65.87 48.86 -38.48
N ASN A 38 -66.26 49.67 -37.51
CA ASN A 38 -65.66 49.67 -36.18
C ASN A 38 -66.02 48.42 -35.38
N ALA A 39 -67.29 48.02 -35.39
CA ALA A 39 -67.74 46.83 -34.68
C ALA A 39 -67.11 45.56 -35.27
N VAL A 40 -67.07 45.45 -36.60
CA VAL A 40 -66.44 44.31 -37.29
C VAL A 40 -64.94 44.25 -37.03
N ASN A 41 -64.20 45.36 -37.17
CA ASN A 41 -62.76 45.36 -36.90
C ASN A 41 -62.44 44.99 -35.45
N THR A 42 -63.22 45.50 -34.49
CA THR A 42 -62.98 45.22 -33.07
C THR A 42 -63.28 43.75 -32.74
N ALA A 43 -64.37 43.19 -33.28
CA ALA A 43 -64.73 41.79 -33.11
C ALA A 43 -63.65 40.86 -33.68
N ILE A 44 -63.17 41.15 -34.89
CA ILE A 44 -62.11 40.39 -35.54
C ILE A 44 -60.82 40.48 -34.75
N THR A 45 -60.42 41.68 -34.32
CA THR A 45 -59.17 41.88 -33.56
C THR A 45 -59.19 41.06 -32.28
N LYS A 46 -60.29 41.10 -31.52
CA LYS A 46 -60.44 40.29 -30.29
C LYS A 46 -60.42 38.79 -30.54
N ALA A 47 -61.09 38.34 -31.61
CA ALA A 47 -61.04 36.93 -32.00
C ALA A 47 -59.62 36.48 -32.34
N VAL A 48 -58.85 37.33 -33.03
CA VAL A 48 -57.44 37.06 -33.36
C VAL A 48 -56.58 37.07 -32.09
N ASP A 49 -56.69 38.08 -31.23
CA ASP A 49 -55.92 38.18 -29.99
C ASP A 49 -56.12 36.94 -29.11
N ASN A 50 -57.37 36.49 -28.96
CA ASN A 50 -57.69 35.27 -28.23
C ASN A 50 -57.11 34.00 -28.89
N ALA A 51 -57.05 33.96 -30.22
CA ALA A 51 -56.47 32.84 -30.96
C ALA A 51 -54.93 32.83 -30.88
N THR A 52 -54.29 33.99 -30.81
CA THR A 52 -52.82 34.15 -30.86
C THR A 52 -52.14 34.34 -29.51
N GLY A 53 -52.90 34.53 -28.43
CA GLY A 53 -52.39 34.63 -27.07
C GLY A 53 -51.84 33.32 -26.50
N THR A 54 -51.63 33.24 -25.19
CA THR A 54 -51.19 32.01 -24.52
C THR A 54 -52.29 30.96 -24.57
N GLN A 55 -52.14 29.98 -25.46
CA GLN A 55 -53.05 28.85 -25.54
C GLN A 55 -52.59 27.74 -24.60
N LYS A 56 -53.51 27.23 -23.77
CA LYS A 56 -53.34 25.96 -23.08
C LYS A 56 -53.54 24.84 -24.09
N LEU A 57 -52.49 24.10 -24.42
CA LEU A 57 -52.59 22.94 -25.28
C LEU A 57 -52.92 21.70 -24.44
N ASP A 58 -54.21 21.44 -24.25
CA ASP A 58 -54.69 20.21 -23.63
C ASP A 58 -54.85 19.12 -24.68
N ILE A 59 -53.88 18.21 -24.72
CA ILE A 59 -53.96 17.02 -25.57
C ILE A 59 -54.56 15.90 -24.73
N SER A 60 -55.89 15.80 -24.80
CA SER A 60 -56.64 14.65 -24.32
C SER A 60 -57.50 14.13 -25.48
N ALA A 61 -57.22 12.94 -25.98
CA ALA A 61 -58.27 12.19 -26.67
C ALA A 61 -58.93 11.33 -25.60
N GLY A 62 -60.26 11.35 -25.48
CA GLY A 62 -61.02 10.63 -24.44
C GLY A 62 -60.97 9.10 -24.56
N GLY A 63 -59.81 8.50 -24.86
CA GLY A 63 -59.55 7.08 -25.04
C GLY A 63 -58.09 6.72 -24.71
N THR A 64 -57.79 5.42 -24.74
CA THR A 64 -56.58 4.83 -24.13
C THR A 64 -55.26 5.02 -24.89
N ASP A 65 -55.30 5.42 -26.17
CA ASP A 65 -54.12 5.45 -27.06
C ASP A 65 -53.82 6.86 -27.64
N SER A 66 -53.97 7.89 -26.82
CA SER A 66 -53.67 9.27 -27.23
C SER A 66 -52.17 9.51 -27.28
N SER A 67 -51.60 9.75 -28.48
CA SER A 67 -50.18 10.06 -28.66
C SER A 67 -49.96 11.38 -29.39
N VAL A 68 -48.95 12.13 -28.95
CA VAL A 68 -48.42 13.28 -29.69
C VAL A 68 -47.32 12.76 -30.62
N ASN A 69 -47.64 12.59 -31.90
CA ASN A 69 -46.69 12.08 -32.88
C ASN A 69 -45.98 13.21 -33.64
N LEU A 70 -44.72 13.44 -33.30
CA LEU A 70 -43.88 14.51 -33.87
C LEU A 70 -42.86 13.96 -34.87
N LYS A 71 -43.32 13.17 -35.86
CA LYS A 71 -42.46 12.36 -36.76
C LYS A 71 -41.21 13.08 -37.29
N THR A 72 -41.30 14.37 -37.59
CA THR A 72 -40.16 15.19 -38.03
C THR A 72 -40.02 16.50 -37.25
N GLN A 73 -40.70 16.62 -36.10
CA GLN A 73 -40.76 17.84 -35.30
C GLN A 73 -40.04 17.63 -33.96
N LYS A 74 -39.34 18.67 -33.48
CA LYS A 74 -38.71 18.66 -32.16
C LYS A 74 -39.71 19.11 -31.10
N LEU A 75 -40.02 18.25 -30.12
CA LEU A 75 -40.61 18.73 -28.87
C LEU A 75 -39.53 19.41 -28.04
N THR A 76 -39.66 20.71 -27.81
CA THR A 76 -38.79 21.42 -26.87
C THR A 76 -39.59 21.74 -25.62
N VAL A 77 -39.24 21.11 -24.50
CA VAL A 77 -39.80 21.44 -23.19
C VAL A 77 -38.79 22.35 -22.49
N ALA A 78 -39.14 23.63 -22.32
CA ALA A 78 -38.26 24.63 -21.70
C ALA A 78 -38.90 25.18 -20.42
N GLY A 79 -38.10 25.27 -19.36
CA GLY A 79 -38.48 25.79 -18.04
C GLY A 79 -37.26 25.82 -17.12
N THR A 80 -37.32 26.60 -16.05
CA THR A 80 -36.22 26.70 -15.06
C THR A 80 -36.17 25.51 -14.09
N GLY A 81 -37.14 24.60 -14.14
CA GLY A 81 -37.22 23.37 -13.34
C GLY A 81 -36.97 22.10 -14.16
N ALA A 82 -36.70 20.98 -13.48
CA ALA A 82 -36.58 19.68 -14.12
C ALA A 82 -37.91 19.28 -14.77
N ALA A 83 -37.85 18.69 -15.97
CA ALA A 83 -39.01 18.08 -16.59
C ALA A 83 -39.46 16.88 -15.74
N THR A 84 -40.61 16.99 -15.08
CA THR A 84 -41.20 15.90 -14.29
C THR A 84 -42.20 15.15 -15.15
N ALA A 85 -41.98 13.84 -15.34
CA ALA A 85 -42.95 12.95 -15.95
C ALA A 85 -43.49 12.00 -14.87
N SER A 86 -44.80 12.02 -14.63
CA SER A 86 -45.49 11.08 -13.73
C SER A 86 -46.16 10.00 -14.58
N LEU A 87 -45.64 8.77 -14.52
CA LEU A 87 -46.14 7.63 -15.27
C LEU A 87 -46.63 6.55 -14.30
N ASN A 88 -47.94 6.39 -14.17
CA ASN A 88 -48.55 5.32 -13.38
C ASN A 88 -48.46 3.99 -14.15
N GLY A 89 -47.38 3.22 -13.94
CA GLY A 89 -47.21 1.88 -14.53
C GLY A 89 -46.80 1.85 -15.99
N GLN A 90 -46.30 2.96 -16.54
CA GLN A 90 -45.85 3.10 -17.92
C GLN A 90 -44.32 3.28 -17.99
N THR A 91 -43.68 2.92 -19.11
CA THR A 91 -42.24 3.06 -19.31
C THR A 91 -41.91 4.35 -20.07
N ILE A 92 -40.86 5.07 -19.64
CA ILE A 92 -40.25 6.13 -20.44
C ILE A 92 -39.07 5.52 -21.19
N THR A 93 -39.05 5.63 -22.51
CA THR A 93 -37.84 5.36 -23.30
C THR A 93 -37.10 6.66 -23.54
N VAL A 94 -35.93 6.81 -22.94
CA VAL A 94 -35.03 7.95 -23.16
C VAL A 94 -33.78 7.44 -23.86
N ASP A 95 -33.56 7.90 -25.08
CA ASP A 95 -32.28 7.66 -25.77
C ASP A 95 -31.23 8.61 -25.19
N VAL A 96 -30.31 8.04 -24.42
CA VAL A 96 -29.15 8.74 -23.87
C VAL A 96 -27.89 8.32 -24.63
N ALA A 97 -26.95 9.25 -24.79
CA ALA A 97 -25.65 8.93 -25.37
C ALA A 97 -24.92 7.89 -24.48
N GLN A 98 -24.42 6.83 -25.10
CA GLN A 98 -23.69 5.78 -24.40
C GLN A 98 -22.21 6.15 -24.27
N GLY A 99 -21.70 6.08 -23.04
CA GLY A 99 -20.28 6.15 -22.75
C GLY A 99 -19.61 4.81 -23.01
N THR A 100 -18.34 4.82 -23.38
CA THR A 100 -17.53 3.62 -23.61
C THR A 100 -16.37 3.59 -22.61
N PHE A 101 -16.06 2.41 -22.06
CA PHE A 101 -14.88 2.20 -21.23
C PHE A 101 -13.76 1.54 -22.03
N THR A 102 -12.52 1.91 -21.74
CA THR A 102 -11.32 1.26 -22.29
C THR A 102 -10.40 0.86 -21.14
N ASN A 103 -10.25 -0.45 -20.96
CA ASN A 103 -9.41 -1.04 -19.92
C ASN A 103 -7.96 -1.07 -20.35
N LYS A 104 -7.06 -0.72 -19.43
CA LYS A 104 -5.61 -0.80 -19.58
C LYS A 104 -5.05 -1.99 -18.80
N SER A 105 -3.88 -2.47 -19.21
CA SER A 105 -3.21 -3.62 -18.59
C SER A 105 -2.78 -3.38 -17.14
N ASP A 106 -2.64 -2.12 -16.71
CA ASP A 106 -2.30 -1.75 -15.34
C ASP A 106 -3.49 -1.77 -14.36
N GLY A 107 -4.67 -2.18 -14.84
CA GLY A 107 -5.91 -2.23 -14.06
C GLY A 107 -6.73 -0.93 -14.11
N THR A 108 -6.23 0.13 -14.76
CA THR A 108 -6.97 1.40 -14.89
C THR A 108 -7.91 1.40 -16.10
N THR A 109 -8.90 2.30 -16.07
CA THR A 109 -9.89 2.44 -17.14
C THR A 109 -10.04 3.92 -17.53
N SER A 110 -10.18 4.21 -18.82
CA SER A 110 -10.62 5.53 -19.32
C SER A 110 -12.03 5.45 -19.89
N ALA A 111 -12.77 6.57 -19.88
CA ALA A 111 -14.16 6.60 -20.31
C ALA A 111 -14.46 7.81 -21.22
N THR A 112 -15.40 7.63 -22.16
CA THR A 112 -16.04 8.75 -22.86
C THR A 112 -17.29 9.22 -22.11
N ALA A 113 -17.69 10.48 -22.33
CA ALA A 113 -18.93 11.00 -21.75
C ALA A 113 -20.17 10.19 -22.20
N GLY A 114 -21.14 10.04 -21.31
CA GLY A 114 -22.38 9.29 -21.55
C GLY A 114 -22.71 8.30 -20.43
N VAL A 115 -23.79 7.54 -20.61
CA VAL A 115 -24.18 6.46 -19.69
C VAL A 115 -23.43 5.19 -20.04
N ALA A 116 -22.78 4.56 -19.07
CA ALA A 116 -22.02 3.34 -19.30
C ALA A 116 -22.94 2.11 -19.43
N LYS A 117 -22.55 1.17 -20.30
CA LYS A 117 -23.16 -0.16 -20.32
C LYS A 117 -22.76 -0.95 -19.09
N ALA A 118 -23.70 -1.67 -18.47
CA ALA A 118 -23.42 -2.52 -17.33
C ALA A 118 -22.33 -3.59 -17.62
N ALA A 119 -22.30 -4.13 -18.85
CA ALA A 119 -21.28 -5.08 -19.27
C ALA A 119 -19.86 -4.46 -19.30
N ASP A 120 -19.75 -3.19 -19.70
CA ASP A 120 -18.48 -2.47 -19.74
C ASP A 120 -17.99 -2.18 -18.31
N VAL A 121 -18.91 -1.82 -17.40
CA VAL A 121 -18.62 -1.65 -15.96
C VAL A 121 -18.11 -2.96 -15.36
N ALA A 122 -18.80 -4.08 -15.61
CA ALA A 122 -18.39 -5.39 -15.10
C ALA A 122 -16.99 -5.78 -15.64
N SER A 123 -16.73 -5.51 -16.91
CA SER A 123 -15.41 -5.76 -17.52
C SER A 123 -14.30 -4.91 -16.89
N ALA A 124 -14.57 -3.64 -16.59
CA ALA A 124 -13.62 -2.75 -15.91
C ALA A 124 -13.29 -3.23 -14.49
N ILE A 125 -14.30 -3.65 -13.72
CA ILE A 125 -14.13 -4.22 -12.38
C ILE A 125 -13.27 -5.49 -12.44
N ASN A 126 -13.57 -6.39 -13.37
CA ASN A 126 -12.80 -7.63 -13.53
C ASN A 126 -11.34 -7.35 -13.91
N ASN A 127 -11.09 -6.39 -14.80
CA ASN A 127 -9.73 -5.96 -15.17
C ASN A 127 -8.94 -5.42 -13.96
N ALA A 128 -9.57 -4.56 -13.15
CA ALA A 128 -8.96 -4.02 -11.94
C ALA A 128 -8.62 -5.14 -10.93
N ASN A 129 -9.54 -6.11 -10.76
CA ASN A 129 -9.33 -7.27 -9.87
C ASN A 129 -8.20 -8.18 -10.37
N THR A 130 -8.10 -8.42 -11.68
CA THR A 130 -6.98 -9.17 -12.27
C THR A 130 -5.65 -8.46 -12.00
N ALA A 131 -5.56 -7.16 -12.25
CA ALA A 131 -4.34 -6.39 -12.01
C ALA A 131 -3.95 -6.36 -10.53
N LEU A 132 -4.92 -6.22 -9.62
CA LEU A 132 -4.68 -6.31 -8.17
C LEU A 132 -4.19 -7.69 -7.75
N SER A 133 -4.79 -8.76 -8.29
CA SER A 133 -4.36 -10.13 -7.99
C SER A 133 -2.91 -10.37 -8.40
N GLN A 134 -2.50 -9.88 -9.57
CA GLN A 134 -1.10 -9.97 -10.02
C GLN A 134 -0.15 -9.25 -9.05
N LYS A 135 -0.50 -8.01 -8.63
CA LYS A 135 0.31 -7.25 -7.65
C LYS A 135 0.45 -7.99 -6.33
N ILE A 136 -0.61 -8.66 -5.85
CA ILE A 136 -0.57 -9.48 -4.63
C ILE A 136 0.34 -10.70 -4.82
N THR A 137 0.26 -11.38 -5.96
CA THR A 137 1.14 -12.50 -6.30
C THR A 137 2.60 -12.05 -6.33
N ASP A 138 2.91 -10.95 -7.00
CA ASP A 138 4.28 -10.41 -7.09
C ASP A 138 4.82 -10.01 -5.70
N ALA A 139 3.98 -9.39 -4.87
CA ALA A 139 4.33 -9.05 -3.49
C ALA A 139 4.56 -10.30 -2.63
N THR A 140 3.75 -11.35 -2.82
CA THR A 140 3.90 -12.63 -2.12
C THR A 140 5.21 -13.32 -2.50
N THR A 141 5.55 -13.35 -3.79
CA THR A 141 6.83 -13.85 -4.28
C THR A 141 7.99 -13.04 -3.71
N SER A 142 7.88 -11.72 -3.69
CA SER A 142 8.90 -10.83 -3.11
C SER A 142 9.08 -11.08 -1.60
N LEU A 143 7.99 -11.26 -0.85
CA LEU A 143 8.06 -11.63 0.57
C LEU A 143 8.72 -13.00 0.77
N GLY A 144 8.44 -13.98 -0.10
CA GLY A 144 9.13 -15.26 -0.10
C GLY A 144 10.64 -15.11 -0.29
N THR A 145 11.09 -14.17 -1.13
CA THR A 145 12.52 -13.88 -1.29
C THR A 145 13.14 -13.17 -0.08
N LEU A 146 12.41 -12.28 0.60
CA LEU A 146 12.88 -11.61 1.84
C LEU A 146 12.88 -12.55 3.04
N GLY A 147 11.90 -13.45 3.16
CA GLY A 147 11.90 -14.55 4.12
C GLY A 147 13.07 -15.52 3.90
N ASN A 148 13.61 -15.53 2.68
CA ASN A 148 14.83 -16.21 2.29
C ASN A 148 16.07 -15.30 2.37
N ASN A 149 16.10 -14.29 3.25
CA ASN A 149 17.31 -13.57 3.63
C ASN A 149 18.33 -14.55 4.25
N THR A 150 18.94 -15.40 3.44
CA THR A 150 20.08 -16.22 3.78
C THR A 150 21.28 -15.29 3.85
N PHE A 151 21.61 -14.86 5.07
CA PHE A 151 22.93 -14.32 5.37
C PHE A 151 23.97 -15.37 4.96
N THR A 152 24.56 -15.18 3.79
CA THR A 152 25.49 -16.15 3.20
C THR A 152 26.86 -15.89 3.82
N LEU A 153 27.15 -16.54 4.94
CA LEU A 153 28.48 -16.63 5.52
C LEU A 153 29.28 -17.66 4.73
N LYS A 154 30.10 -17.23 3.77
CA LYS A 154 31.04 -18.14 3.09
C LYS A 154 32.11 -18.57 4.09
N ALA A 155 32.02 -19.79 4.61
CA ALA A 155 33.09 -20.37 5.41
C ALA A 155 34.35 -20.53 4.54
N ASP A 156 35.46 -19.94 4.96
CA ASP A 156 36.80 -20.33 4.47
C ASP A 156 37.24 -21.58 5.24
N SER A 157 36.50 -22.67 5.06
CA SER A 157 36.74 -23.96 5.71
C SER A 157 36.64 -25.08 4.68
N THR A 158 37.58 -26.03 4.73
CA THR A 158 37.60 -27.22 3.87
C THR A 158 36.54 -28.26 4.25
N ASP A 159 35.79 -28.04 5.33
CA ASP A 159 34.70 -28.91 5.80
C ASP A 159 33.32 -28.32 5.41
N THR A 160 32.62 -29.02 4.52
CA THR A 160 31.34 -28.59 3.94
C THR A 160 30.11 -28.92 4.80
N THR A 161 30.27 -29.55 5.97
CA THR A 161 29.13 -30.10 6.74
C THR A 161 28.45 -29.10 7.69
N ALA A 162 29.08 -27.97 8.00
CA ALA A 162 28.54 -26.98 8.94
C ALA A 162 28.10 -25.69 8.23
N GLN A 163 27.06 -25.76 7.39
CA GLN A 163 26.40 -24.57 6.85
C GLN A 163 24.88 -24.79 6.76
N ALA A 164 24.14 -24.25 7.74
CA ALA A 164 22.71 -23.98 7.56
C ALA A 164 22.29 -22.81 8.45
N LEU A 165 22.31 -21.60 7.89
CA LEU A 165 21.48 -20.52 8.38
C LEU A 165 20.05 -20.84 7.89
N ASN A 166 19.12 -21.09 8.81
CA ASN A 166 17.73 -21.52 8.56
C ASN A 166 17.44 -23.04 8.61
N LYS A 167 17.83 -23.71 9.70
CA LYS A 167 17.12 -24.92 10.18
C LYS A 167 16.66 -24.64 11.61
N SER A 168 15.51 -25.20 12.00
CA SER A 168 14.81 -25.05 13.29
C SER A 168 15.62 -25.55 14.53
N GLY A 169 16.88 -25.13 14.68
CA GLY A 169 17.81 -25.64 15.67
C GLY A 169 19.03 -24.76 15.96
N GLY A 170 19.05 -23.50 15.51
CA GLY A 170 20.12 -22.54 15.83
C GLY A 170 21.35 -22.62 14.91
N LEU A 171 22.19 -21.58 14.99
CA LEU A 171 23.43 -21.46 14.20
C LEU A 171 24.54 -22.29 14.83
N ALA A 172 25.12 -23.23 14.08
CA ALA A 172 26.37 -23.88 14.47
C ALA A 172 27.54 -22.96 14.10
N PHE A 173 28.06 -22.21 15.07
CA PHE A 173 29.30 -21.45 14.93
C PHE A 173 30.48 -22.32 15.32
N LYS A 174 31.30 -22.74 14.35
CA LYS A 174 32.58 -23.44 14.59
C LYS A 174 33.73 -22.51 14.22
N VAL A 175 34.66 -22.30 15.15
CA VAL A 175 35.93 -21.60 14.86
C VAL A 175 36.91 -22.62 14.26
N ALA A 176 37.67 -22.24 13.24
CA ALA A 176 38.73 -23.08 12.70
C ALA A 176 39.71 -23.48 13.81
N GLY A 177 39.89 -24.79 14.04
CA GLY A 177 40.72 -25.33 15.12
C GLY A 177 39.96 -25.84 16.36
N ASP A 178 38.63 -25.93 16.31
CA ASP A 178 37.82 -26.70 17.27
C ASP A 178 38.34 -28.15 17.36
N GLY A 179 38.83 -28.56 18.53
CA GLY A 179 39.60 -29.80 18.72
C GLY A 179 40.17 -29.92 20.15
N ASP A 180 41.34 -30.56 20.30
CA ASP A 180 41.91 -30.90 21.62
C ASP A 180 42.22 -29.70 22.53
N LEU A 181 42.52 -28.52 21.94
CA LEU A 181 42.95 -27.33 22.68
C LEU A 181 41.89 -26.25 22.79
N VAL A 182 40.99 -26.12 21.82
CA VAL A 182 39.94 -25.10 21.79
C VAL A 182 38.63 -25.79 21.52
N SER A 183 37.63 -25.54 22.35
CA SER A 183 36.26 -26.02 22.13
C SER A 183 35.29 -24.87 22.00
N THR A 184 34.43 -24.95 20.99
CA THR A 184 33.40 -23.95 20.73
C THR A 184 32.01 -24.55 20.85
N SER A 185 31.11 -23.83 21.52
CA SER A 185 29.70 -24.18 21.55
C SER A 185 28.86 -22.93 21.35
N ALA A 186 27.71 -23.09 20.70
CA ALA A 186 26.73 -22.03 20.54
C ALA A 186 25.46 -22.41 21.31
N THR A 187 24.92 -21.46 22.06
CA THR A 187 23.55 -21.49 22.59
C THR A 187 22.71 -20.46 21.85
N THR A 188 21.46 -20.23 22.28
CA THR A 188 20.51 -19.34 21.57
C THR A 188 21.10 -17.96 21.28
N ASP A 189 21.77 -17.35 22.26
CA ASP A 189 22.18 -15.94 22.18
C ASP A 189 23.68 -15.72 22.39
N THR A 190 24.46 -16.79 22.61
CA THR A 190 25.89 -16.67 22.90
C THR A 190 26.73 -17.74 22.22
N VAL A 191 27.93 -17.36 21.78
CA VAL A 191 28.99 -18.28 21.39
C VAL A 191 29.98 -18.37 22.55
N LYS A 192 30.18 -19.58 23.06
CA LYS A 192 31.18 -19.88 24.08
C LYS A 192 32.42 -20.46 23.40
N VAL A 193 33.57 -19.83 23.63
CA VAL A 193 34.89 -20.35 23.25
C VAL A 193 35.64 -20.71 24.52
N THR A 194 36.07 -21.96 24.63
CA THR A 194 36.83 -22.47 25.77
C THR A 194 38.19 -22.95 25.29
N VAL A 195 39.24 -22.67 26.06
CA VAL A 195 40.60 -23.16 25.78
C VAL A 195 40.98 -24.14 26.89
N LYS A 196 41.47 -25.34 26.51
CA LYS A 196 41.96 -26.35 27.44
C LYS A 196 43.22 -25.81 28.13
N LYS A 197 43.18 -25.74 29.47
CA LYS A 197 44.35 -25.38 30.26
C LYS A 197 45.31 -26.57 30.32
N GLY A 198 46.59 -26.29 30.11
CA GLY A 198 47.67 -27.26 30.33
C GLY A 198 48.26 -27.08 31.72
N GLU A 199 49.01 -28.08 32.16
CA GLU A 199 49.74 -28.05 33.42
C GLU A 199 51.22 -28.38 33.18
N LEU A 200 52.08 -27.39 33.43
CA LEU A 200 53.53 -27.59 33.55
C LEU A 200 53.82 -27.94 35.01
N SER A 201 54.67 -28.94 35.23
CA SER A 201 55.18 -29.33 36.55
C SER A 201 56.68 -29.59 36.47
N ASN A 202 57.31 -29.91 37.60
CA ASN A 202 58.71 -30.35 37.62
C ASN A 202 58.89 -31.58 38.53
N ALA A 203 59.90 -32.39 38.22
CA ALA A 203 60.28 -33.52 39.05
C ALA A 203 61.17 -33.08 40.22
N ALA A 204 61.52 -34.01 41.10
CA ALA A 204 62.34 -33.73 42.29
C ALA A 204 63.75 -33.21 41.95
N ASP A 205 64.29 -33.59 40.79
CA ASP A 205 65.58 -33.13 40.26
C ASP A 205 65.52 -31.78 39.52
N GLY A 206 64.33 -31.18 39.43
CA GLY A 206 64.11 -29.92 38.72
C GLY A 206 63.89 -30.07 37.21
N SER A 207 63.83 -31.28 36.64
CA SER A 207 63.41 -31.47 35.25
C SER A 207 61.94 -31.07 35.05
N LEU A 208 61.62 -30.40 33.93
CA LEU A 208 60.24 -29.98 33.62
C LEU A 208 59.44 -31.16 33.04
N ASN A 209 58.16 -31.24 33.40
CA ASN A 209 57.23 -32.26 32.94
C ASN A 209 55.89 -31.66 32.50
N VAL A 210 55.27 -32.23 31.47
CA VAL A 210 53.93 -31.82 30.99
C VAL A 210 53.00 -33.03 31.12
N THR A 211 52.10 -32.97 32.09
CA THR A 211 51.13 -34.03 32.37
C THR A 211 49.85 -33.88 31.56
N ASP A 212 49.40 -32.64 31.36
CA ASP A 212 48.23 -32.32 30.55
C ASP A 212 48.59 -31.32 29.45
N SER A 213 48.42 -31.75 28.20
CA SER A 213 48.57 -30.88 27.04
C SER A 213 47.47 -29.82 27.02
N GLY A 214 47.87 -28.56 26.91
CA GLY A 214 46.99 -27.41 26.94
C GLY A 214 47.76 -26.09 27.00
N VAL A 215 47.05 -24.97 27.07
CA VAL A 215 47.65 -23.64 27.27
C VAL A 215 48.00 -23.46 28.74
N VAL A 216 49.29 -23.30 29.05
CA VAL A 216 49.78 -23.00 30.40
C VAL A 216 49.70 -21.51 30.67
N THR A 217 49.38 -21.14 31.91
CA THR A 217 49.36 -19.72 32.30
C THR A 217 50.77 -19.21 32.58
N ALA A 218 50.95 -17.90 32.45
CA ALA A 218 52.22 -17.25 32.82
C ALA A 218 52.60 -17.52 34.29
N ASP A 219 51.63 -17.58 35.19
CA ASP A 219 51.86 -17.87 36.62
C ASP A 219 52.34 -19.32 36.86
N ASN A 220 51.76 -20.29 36.16
CA ASN A 220 52.20 -21.69 36.23
C ASN A 220 53.64 -21.82 35.71
N MET A 221 53.94 -21.22 34.56
CA MET A 221 55.31 -21.16 34.03
C MET A 221 56.28 -20.51 35.02
N LYS A 222 55.95 -19.32 35.54
CA LYS A 222 56.82 -18.60 36.48
C LYS A 222 57.11 -19.41 37.74
N THR A 223 56.09 -20.05 38.31
CA THR A 223 56.25 -20.82 39.56
C THR A 223 57.12 -22.05 39.32
N VAL A 224 56.77 -22.86 38.33
CA VAL A 224 57.37 -24.17 38.12
C VAL A 224 58.78 -24.06 37.57
N VAL A 225 59.05 -23.11 36.68
CA VAL A 225 60.40 -22.88 36.15
C VAL A 225 61.33 -22.34 37.23
N ASN A 226 60.88 -21.39 38.06
CA ASN A 226 61.72 -20.88 39.16
C ASN A 226 62.02 -21.97 40.20
N ASP A 227 61.03 -22.79 40.53
CA ASP A 227 61.22 -23.93 41.43
C ASP A 227 62.18 -24.98 40.82
N ALA A 228 62.02 -25.29 39.54
CA ALA A 228 62.92 -26.17 38.79
C ALA A 228 64.37 -25.68 38.81
N ILE A 229 64.59 -24.38 38.54
CA ILE A 229 65.91 -23.75 38.64
C ILE A 229 66.47 -23.86 40.05
N THR A 230 65.64 -23.61 41.07
CA THR A 230 66.06 -23.68 42.48
C THR A 230 66.51 -25.09 42.87
N LYS A 231 65.75 -26.11 42.45
CA LYS A 231 66.09 -27.52 42.63
C LYS A 231 67.39 -27.88 41.91
N ALA A 232 67.52 -27.53 40.62
CA ALA A 232 68.72 -27.81 39.84
C ALA A 232 69.97 -27.15 40.45
N VAL A 233 69.87 -25.90 40.90
CA VAL A 233 70.96 -25.19 41.61
C VAL A 233 71.32 -25.90 42.91
N THR A 234 70.33 -26.38 43.66
CA THR A 234 70.56 -27.13 44.90
C THR A 234 71.26 -28.46 44.62
N SER A 235 70.77 -29.23 43.65
CA SER A 235 71.39 -30.48 43.22
C SER A 235 72.82 -30.28 42.71
N ALA A 236 73.10 -29.20 42.00
CA ALA A 236 74.47 -28.88 41.55
C ALA A 236 75.41 -28.54 42.71
N LYS A 237 74.94 -27.80 43.73
CA LYS A 237 75.72 -27.52 44.95
C LYS A 237 76.03 -28.78 45.74
N ASP A 238 75.05 -29.68 45.84
CA ASP A 238 75.21 -30.96 46.53
C ASP A 238 76.09 -31.95 45.77
N GLY A 239 75.97 -31.98 44.44
CA GLY A 239 76.78 -32.83 43.57
C GLY A 239 78.24 -32.37 43.44
N SER A 240 78.50 -31.07 43.64
CA SER A 240 79.85 -30.49 43.66
C SER A 240 80.50 -30.49 45.05
N ALA A 241 79.87 -31.15 46.03
CA ALA A 241 80.39 -31.19 47.38
C ALA A 241 81.66 -32.05 47.46
N TRP A 242 82.60 -31.62 48.29
CA TRP A 242 83.85 -32.31 48.57
C TRP A 242 84.00 -32.53 50.06
N ASN A 243 84.84 -33.48 50.46
CA ASN A 243 85.04 -33.83 51.87
C ASN A 243 86.40 -33.31 52.34
N ILE A 244 86.43 -32.64 53.49
CA ILE A 244 87.67 -32.24 54.17
C ILE A 244 87.83 -33.06 55.46
N SER A 245 89.02 -33.58 55.71
CA SER A 245 89.36 -34.27 56.96
C SER A 245 90.56 -33.59 57.62
N THR A 246 90.49 -33.38 58.93
CA THR A 246 91.61 -32.90 59.74
C THR A 246 92.30 -34.12 60.39
N ASN A 247 93.55 -34.39 60.01
CA ASN A 247 94.45 -35.40 60.61
C ASN A 247 93.77 -36.73 61.03
N GLY A 248 93.00 -37.36 60.13
CA GLY A 248 92.40 -38.68 60.35
C GLY A 248 91.04 -38.69 61.07
N GLY A 249 90.44 -37.51 61.33
CA GLY A 249 89.07 -37.39 61.81
C GLY A 249 88.01 -37.69 60.74
N THR A 250 86.75 -37.82 61.17
CA THR A 250 85.60 -38.01 60.27
C THR A 250 85.53 -36.85 59.27
N ALA A 251 85.48 -37.20 57.99
CA ALA A 251 85.45 -36.20 56.93
C ALA A 251 84.14 -35.38 56.99
N THR A 252 84.26 -34.07 56.87
CA THR A 252 83.13 -33.14 56.84
C THR A 252 82.81 -32.77 55.41
N LYS A 253 81.55 -32.89 55.01
CA LYS A 253 81.06 -32.50 53.68
C LYS A 253 81.03 -30.98 53.57
N VAL A 254 81.72 -30.44 52.57
CA VAL A 254 81.72 -29.03 52.16
C VAL A 254 80.98 -28.93 50.83
N SER A 255 79.72 -28.49 50.87
CA SER A 255 78.90 -28.29 49.67
C SER A 255 79.16 -26.94 49.01
N GLY A 256 78.70 -26.78 47.76
CA GLY A 256 78.79 -25.50 47.03
C GLY A 256 78.07 -24.37 47.76
N GLY A 257 78.78 -23.29 48.07
CA GLY A 257 78.27 -22.14 48.83
C GLY A 257 78.62 -22.15 50.32
N ASN A 258 79.22 -23.23 50.84
CA ASN A 258 79.81 -23.21 52.18
C ASN A 258 81.04 -22.28 52.20
N THR A 259 81.13 -21.42 53.22
CA THR A 259 82.35 -20.68 53.52
C THR A 259 83.32 -21.58 54.29
N VAL A 260 84.58 -21.62 53.87
CA VAL A 260 85.66 -22.29 54.59
C VAL A 260 86.63 -21.20 55.06
N ASP A 261 86.62 -20.91 56.36
CA ASP A 261 87.51 -19.92 56.95
C ASP A 261 88.80 -20.60 57.43
N LEU A 262 89.93 -20.12 56.90
CA LEU A 262 91.27 -20.54 57.31
C LEU A 262 91.79 -19.50 58.30
N ILE A 263 91.72 -19.83 59.59
CA ILE A 263 92.19 -18.94 60.67
C ILE A 263 93.69 -19.16 60.87
N ASN A 264 94.48 -18.08 60.93
CA ASN A 264 95.91 -18.16 61.21
C ASN A 264 96.14 -18.51 62.68
N GLY A 265 96.96 -19.54 62.93
CA GLY A 265 97.28 -20.07 64.26
C GLY A 265 98.57 -19.51 64.83
#